data_AF-A0A928M302-F1
#
_entry.id   AF-A0A928M302-F1
#
_cell.length_a   1.000
_cell.length_b   1.000
_cell.length_c   1.000
_cell.angle_alpha   90.00
_cell.angle_beta   90.00
_cell.angle_gamma   90.00
#
_symmetry.space_group_name_H-M   'P 1'
#
loop_
_entity.id
_entity.type
_entity.pdbx_description
1 polymer ?
#
loop_
_entity_poly.entity_id
_entity_poly.type
_entity_poly.pdbx_seq_one_letter_code
_entity_poly.pdbx_strand_id
1 'polypeptide(L)'
;MDISSLIGTLLSSDSISGVSKTTKSSSSDVTSILSAALPALLNGAKAQAEDESTAAGFSKALASHGKDDTSDVASFLDKVDLEDGSKIIAHLLGSDDSAVKSIAKKAGTNTKTTSNVLAAAAPLLMSLLGQKDNDDDDDSALGAIAASLIKNVDVGDIIGGLLGGTSSKKSSKKSNGTAEIIGDLLGSLLK
;
A
#
# COMPACT_ATOMS: atom_id res chain seq x y z
N MET A 1 18.13 -2.27 -3.01
CA MET A 1 17.28 -1.18 -2.46
C MET A 1 16.20 -1.78 -1.54
N ASP A 2 15.75 -1.11 -0.48
CA ASP A 2 14.59 -1.57 0.34
C ASP A 2 13.35 -0.72 0.09
N ILE A 3 12.16 -1.21 0.45
CA ILE A 3 10.89 -0.47 0.30
C ILE A 3 10.90 0.89 1.01
N SER A 4 11.61 0.98 2.15
CA SER A 4 11.79 2.23 2.89
C SER A 4 12.61 3.25 2.09
N SER A 5 13.64 2.80 1.37
CA SER A 5 14.45 3.66 0.50
C SER A 5 13.65 4.12 -0.72
N LEU A 6 12.77 3.28 -1.24
CA LEU A 6 11.87 3.62 -2.33
C LEU A 6 10.87 4.70 -1.92
N ILE A 7 10.19 4.50 -0.77
CA ILE A 7 9.29 5.51 -0.18
C ILE A 7 10.05 6.80 0.12
N GLY A 8 11.25 6.69 0.69
CA GLY A 8 12.12 7.84 0.97
C GLY A 8 12.50 8.60 -0.30
N THR A 9 12.74 7.91 -1.41
CA THR A 9 13.02 8.54 -2.71
C THR A 9 11.79 9.26 -3.25
N LEU A 10 10.61 8.64 -3.22
CA LEU A 10 9.35 9.26 -3.68
C LEU A 10 8.93 10.48 -2.84
N LEU A 11 9.23 10.48 -1.55
CA LEU A 11 8.95 11.59 -0.64
C LEU A 11 10.15 12.52 -0.44
N SER A 12 11.21 12.36 -1.25
CA SER A 12 12.37 13.24 -1.19
C SER A 12 11.99 14.66 -1.65
N SER A 13 12.78 15.64 -1.21
CA SER A 13 12.61 17.04 -1.62
C SER A 13 12.67 17.22 -3.14
N ASP A 14 13.51 16.44 -3.83
CA ASP A 14 13.66 16.50 -5.28
C ASP A 14 12.43 15.93 -5.98
N SER A 15 11.90 14.80 -5.52
CA SER A 15 10.64 14.23 -6.01
C SER A 15 9.48 15.21 -5.83
N ILE A 16 9.33 15.74 -4.63
CA ILE A 16 8.25 16.68 -4.29
C ILE A 16 8.37 17.94 -5.16
N SER A 17 9.57 18.48 -5.33
CA SER A 17 9.85 19.66 -6.15
C SER A 17 9.55 19.41 -7.63
N GLY A 18 10.00 18.28 -8.18
CA GLY A 18 9.73 17.89 -9.57
C GLY A 18 8.24 17.74 -9.84
N VAL A 19 7.54 16.94 -9.02
CA VAL A 19 6.09 16.75 -9.15
C VAL A 19 5.31 18.06 -8.97
N SER A 20 5.72 18.90 -8.01
CA SER A 20 5.15 20.23 -7.79
C SER A 20 5.24 21.11 -9.04
N LYS A 21 6.42 21.19 -9.66
CA LYS A 21 6.64 21.94 -10.90
C LYS A 21 5.80 21.40 -12.06
N THR A 22 5.85 20.10 -12.31
CA THR A 22 5.15 19.45 -13.43
C THR A 22 3.64 19.62 -13.32
N THR A 23 3.10 19.54 -12.11
CA THR A 23 1.64 19.58 -11.88
C THR A 23 1.10 20.96 -11.50
N LYS A 24 1.98 21.92 -11.22
CA LYS A 24 1.66 23.25 -10.65
C LYS A 24 0.91 23.15 -9.32
N SER A 25 1.20 22.12 -8.53
CA SER A 25 0.61 21.89 -7.20
C SER A 25 1.55 22.41 -6.11
N SER A 26 1.04 22.71 -4.91
CA SER A 26 1.94 23.08 -3.81
C SER A 26 2.74 21.86 -3.33
N SER A 27 3.97 22.07 -2.84
CA SER A 27 4.76 20.96 -2.25
C SER A 27 4.01 20.28 -1.10
N SER A 28 3.21 21.02 -0.33
CA SER A 28 2.40 20.46 0.76
C SER A 28 1.28 19.55 0.23
N ASP A 29 0.63 19.93 -0.86
CA ASP A 29 -0.39 19.08 -1.50
C ASP A 29 0.24 17.81 -2.04
N VAL A 30 1.38 17.93 -2.73
CA VAL A 30 2.13 16.79 -3.28
C VAL A 30 2.50 15.82 -2.18
N THR A 31 3.12 16.28 -1.08
CA THR A 31 3.47 15.42 0.05
C THR A 31 2.25 14.73 0.64
N SER A 32 1.14 15.46 0.83
CA SER A 32 -0.09 14.91 1.41
C SER A 32 -0.73 13.85 0.51
N ILE A 33 -0.77 14.10 -0.80
CA ILE A 33 -1.29 13.17 -1.80
C ILE A 33 -0.43 11.90 -1.85
N LEU A 34 0.90 12.03 -2.00
CA LEU A 34 1.78 10.87 -2.10
C LEU A 34 1.73 10.04 -0.82
N SER A 35 1.77 10.67 0.36
CA SER A 35 1.66 9.98 1.65
C SER A 35 0.34 9.22 1.78
N ALA A 36 -0.78 9.80 1.32
CA ALA A 36 -2.09 9.17 1.35
C ALA A 36 -2.24 8.05 0.30
N ALA A 37 -1.52 8.12 -0.81
CA ALA A 37 -1.63 7.21 -1.94
C ALA A 37 -0.71 6.01 -1.87
N LEU A 38 0.49 6.15 -1.28
CA LEU A 38 1.52 5.12 -1.24
C LEU A 38 1.00 3.73 -0.84
N PRO A 39 0.22 3.57 0.25
CA PRO A 39 -0.31 2.26 0.61
C PRO A 39 -1.18 1.63 -0.50
N ALA A 40 -2.02 2.44 -1.14
CA ALA A 40 -2.90 1.96 -2.21
C ALA A 40 -2.10 1.61 -3.48
N LEU A 41 -1.10 2.42 -3.84
CA LEU A 41 -0.24 2.19 -5.00
C LEU A 41 0.59 0.92 -4.85
N LEU A 42 1.20 0.70 -3.68
CA LEU A 42 1.97 -0.51 -3.40
C LEU A 42 1.09 -1.76 -3.38
N ASN A 43 -0.12 -1.66 -2.82
CA ASN A 43 -1.07 -2.76 -2.86
C ASN A 43 -1.56 -3.05 -4.28
N GLY A 44 -1.79 -2.02 -5.09
CA GLY A 44 -2.12 -2.15 -6.51
C GLY A 44 -1.01 -2.84 -7.30
N ALA A 45 0.24 -2.46 -7.08
CA ALA A 45 1.40 -3.06 -7.73
C ALA A 45 1.55 -4.54 -7.36
N LYS A 46 1.38 -4.88 -6.07
CA LYS A 46 1.33 -6.26 -5.60
C LYS A 46 0.21 -7.05 -6.29
N ALA A 47 -1.00 -6.51 -6.33
CA ALA A 47 -2.14 -7.16 -6.98
C ALA A 47 -1.88 -7.41 -8.47
N GLN A 48 -1.29 -6.45 -9.20
CA GLN A 48 -0.96 -6.62 -10.62
C GLN A 48 0.06 -7.74 -10.85
N ALA A 49 1.01 -7.92 -9.93
CA ALA A 49 2.02 -8.96 -10.02
C ALA A 49 1.55 -10.36 -9.59
N GLU A 50 0.63 -10.44 -8.64
CA GLU A 50 0.10 -11.71 -8.11
C GLU A 50 -1.04 -12.28 -8.96
N ASP A 51 -1.74 -11.43 -9.72
CA ASP A 51 -2.83 -11.85 -10.60
C ASP A 51 -2.29 -12.40 -11.93
N GLU A 52 -2.62 -13.66 -12.23
CA GLU A 52 -2.16 -14.38 -13.43
C GLU A 52 -2.48 -13.65 -14.75
N SER A 53 -3.57 -12.87 -14.79
CA SER A 53 -4.00 -12.17 -15.99
C SER A 53 -3.24 -10.87 -16.24
N THR A 54 -2.66 -10.26 -15.19
CA THR A 54 -1.95 -8.97 -15.30
C THR A 54 -0.44 -9.08 -15.08
N ALA A 55 0.04 -10.14 -14.43
CA ALA A 55 1.43 -10.29 -14.01
C ALA A 55 2.44 -10.13 -15.16
N ALA A 56 2.18 -10.76 -16.31
CA ALA A 56 3.09 -10.68 -17.46
C ALA A 56 3.17 -9.25 -18.05
N GLY A 57 2.03 -8.55 -18.13
CA GLY A 57 1.99 -7.16 -18.59
C GLY A 57 2.67 -6.22 -17.61
N PHE A 58 2.44 -6.44 -16.32
CA PHE A 58 3.05 -5.66 -15.25
C PHE A 58 4.56 -5.84 -15.19
N SER A 59 5.06 -7.09 -15.26
CA SER A 59 6.49 -7.40 -15.35
C SER A 59 7.16 -6.72 -16.55
N LYS A 60 6.49 -6.71 -17.72
CA LYS A 60 6.99 -5.98 -18.89
C LYS A 60 7.06 -4.46 -18.66
N ALA A 61 6.08 -3.88 -17.96
CA ALA A 61 6.09 -2.47 -17.59
C ALA A 61 7.24 -2.16 -16.63
N LEU A 62 7.46 -3.01 -15.61
CA LEU A 62 8.60 -2.89 -14.70
C LEU A 62 9.94 -2.96 -15.43
N ALA A 63 10.12 -3.93 -16.34
CA ALA A 63 11.34 -3.99 -17.15
C ALA A 63 11.51 -2.76 -18.06
N SER A 64 10.42 -2.20 -18.58
CA SER A 64 10.44 -1.03 -19.44
C SER A 64 10.69 0.28 -18.70
N HIS A 65 10.23 0.44 -17.46
CA HIS A 65 10.52 1.64 -16.66
C HIS A 65 11.81 1.49 -15.84
N GLY A 66 12.18 0.26 -15.48
CA GLY A 66 13.39 -0.03 -14.71
C GLY A 66 14.71 0.31 -15.43
N LYS A 67 14.65 0.60 -16.74
CA LYS A 67 15.79 1.11 -17.51
C LYS A 67 15.92 2.64 -17.49
N ASP A 68 14.91 3.34 -16.97
CA ASP A 68 14.92 4.80 -16.90
C ASP A 68 15.93 5.23 -15.83
N ASP A 69 16.70 6.28 -16.12
CA ASP A 69 17.68 6.83 -15.18
C ASP A 69 16.98 7.69 -14.13
N THR A 70 16.98 7.22 -12.89
CA THR A 70 16.42 7.92 -11.72
C THR A 70 17.50 8.44 -10.77
N SER A 71 18.77 8.46 -11.18
CA SER A 71 19.87 9.01 -10.38
C SER A 71 19.72 10.53 -10.19
N ASP A 72 19.14 11.21 -11.18
CA ASP A 72 18.67 12.59 -11.09
C ASP A 72 17.13 12.61 -11.18
N VAL A 73 16.50 12.52 -10.02
CA VAL A 73 15.04 12.49 -9.88
C VAL A 73 14.39 13.76 -10.41
N ALA A 74 15.03 14.92 -10.27
CA ALA A 74 14.48 16.18 -10.77
C ALA A 74 14.43 16.17 -12.31
N SER A 75 15.54 15.78 -12.96
CA SER A 75 15.59 15.66 -14.42
C SER A 75 14.66 14.58 -14.97
N PHE A 76 14.44 13.50 -14.22
CA PHE A 76 13.45 12.46 -14.56
C PHE A 76 12.03 13.05 -14.59
N LEU A 77 11.64 13.74 -13.52
CA LEU A 77 10.28 14.27 -13.35
C LEU A 77 9.95 15.45 -14.27
N ASP A 78 10.96 16.17 -14.76
CA ASP A 78 10.79 17.22 -15.78
C ASP A 78 10.38 16.64 -17.15
N LYS A 79 10.60 15.35 -17.40
CA LYS A 79 10.34 14.67 -18.69
C LYS A 79 9.17 13.69 -18.63
N VAL A 80 8.48 13.61 -17.50
CA VAL A 80 7.45 12.61 -17.28
C VAL A 80 6.25 12.84 -18.21
N ASP A 81 5.77 11.76 -18.82
CA ASP A 81 4.53 11.76 -19.58
C ASP A 81 3.34 11.52 -18.63
N LEU A 82 2.47 12.52 -18.50
CA LEU A 82 1.29 12.44 -17.64
C LEU A 82 0.23 11.48 -18.18
N GLU A 83 0.19 11.24 -19.50
CA GLU A 83 -0.74 10.27 -20.09
C GLU A 83 -0.31 8.84 -19.75
N ASP A 84 0.99 8.56 -19.85
CA ASP A 84 1.57 7.29 -19.42
C ASP A 84 1.37 7.08 -17.91
N GLY A 85 1.69 8.11 -17.12
CA GLY A 85 1.44 8.12 -15.68
C GLY A 85 -0.01 7.83 -15.31
N SER A 86 -0.97 8.40 -16.04
CA SER A 86 -2.40 8.14 -15.82
C SER A 86 -2.78 6.69 -16.11
N LYS A 87 -2.18 6.05 -17.13
CA LYS A 87 -2.39 4.63 -17.43
C LYS A 87 -1.83 3.74 -16.33
N ILE A 88 -0.63 4.06 -15.81
CA ILE A 88 -0.05 3.34 -14.67
C ILE A 88 -1.01 3.42 -13.48
N ILE A 89 -1.52 4.60 -13.14
CA ILE A 89 -2.49 4.76 -12.06
C ILE A 89 -3.76 3.95 -12.31
N ALA A 90 -4.27 3.92 -13.54
CA ALA A 90 -5.46 3.13 -13.89
C ALA A 90 -5.23 1.61 -13.75
N HIS A 91 -4.03 1.12 -14.03
CA HIS A 91 -3.66 -0.28 -13.80
C HIS A 91 -3.52 -0.61 -12.32
N LEU A 92 -2.90 0.28 -11.53
CA LEU A 92 -2.65 0.03 -10.11
C LEU A 92 -3.90 0.20 -9.25
N LEU A 93 -4.69 1.23 -9.50
CA LEU A 93 -5.80 1.65 -8.63
C LEU A 93 -7.18 1.39 -9.24
N GLY A 94 -7.24 0.87 -10.47
CA GLY A 94 -8.46 0.73 -11.24
C GLY A 94 -8.73 1.94 -12.14
N SER A 95 -9.46 1.71 -13.23
CA SER A 95 -9.75 2.74 -14.25
C SER A 95 -10.82 3.74 -13.82
N ASP A 96 -11.50 3.52 -12.69
CA ASP A 96 -12.46 4.46 -12.14
C ASP A 96 -11.83 5.40 -11.11
N ASP A 97 -12.40 6.58 -10.94
CA ASP A 97 -11.86 7.62 -10.06
C ASP A 97 -12.05 7.33 -8.56
N SER A 98 -12.62 6.20 -8.14
CA SER A 98 -13.03 5.98 -6.74
C SER A 98 -11.83 5.99 -5.79
N ALA A 99 -10.72 5.37 -6.20
CA ALA A 99 -9.48 5.37 -5.45
C ALA A 99 -8.88 6.78 -5.38
N VAL A 100 -8.79 7.47 -6.51
CA VAL A 100 -8.26 8.85 -6.61
C VAL A 100 -9.09 9.82 -5.76
N LYS A 101 -10.42 9.72 -5.78
CA LYS A 101 -11.33 10.51 -4.93
C LYS A 101 -11.11 10.23 -3.44
N SER A 102 -10.89 8.97 -3.08
CA SER A 102 -10.63 8.58 -1.69
C SER A 102 -9.28 9.14 -1.20
N ILE A 103 -8.25 9.09 -2.05
CA ILE A 103 -6.93 9.70 -1.78
C ILE A 103 -7.07 11.22 -1.65
N ALA A 104 -7.78 11.87 -2.58
CA ALA A 104 -8.00 13.31 -2.56
C ALA A 104 -8.64 13.76 -1.24
N LYS A 105 -9.68 13.04 -0.79
CA LYS A 105 -10.35 13.29 0.50
C LYS A 105 -9.40 13.12 1.68
N LYS A 106 -8.58 12.06 1.70
CA LYS A 106 -7.59 11.82 2.76
C LYS A 106 -6.50 12.89 2.78
N ALA A 107 -6.06 13.35 1.62
CA ALA A 107 -5.02 14.35 1.46
C ALA A 107 -5.53 15.79 1.66
N GLY A 108 -6.85 16.01 1.78
CA GLY A 108 -7.43 17.36 1.87
C GLY A 108 -7.35 18.14 0.56
N THR A 109 -7.31 17.46 -0.58
CA THR A 109 -7.17 18.04 -1.93
C THR A 109 -8.35 17.70 -2.84
N ASN A 110 -8.35 18.20 -4.08
CA ASN A 110 -9.37 17.88 -5.08
C ASN A 110 -8.90 16.77 -6.04
N THR A 111 -9.85 16.03 -6.62
CA THR A 111 -9.57 14.88 -7.51
C THR A 111 -8.68 15.22 -8.70
N LYS A 112 -8.81 16.42 -9.29
CA LYS A 112 -8.00 16.83 -10.44
C LYS A 112 -6.54 17.01 -10.06
N THR A 113 -6.28 17.73 -8.97
CA THR A 113 -4.92 17.91 -8.42
C THR A 113 -4.33 16.55 -8.03
N THR A 114 -5.10 15.73 -7.32
CA THR A 114 -4.66 14.37 -6.95
C THR A 114 -4.32 13.53 -8.17
N SER A 115 -5.18 13.48 -9.18
CA SER A 115 -4.94 12.71 -10.40
C SER A 115 -3.66 13.17 -11.10
N ASN A 116 -3.44 14.48 -11.23
CA ASN A 116 -2.23 15.02 -11.86
C ASN A 116 -0.96 14.66 -11.08
N VAL A 117 -0.98 14.78 -9.75
CA VAL A 117 0.14 14.43 -8.87
C VAL A 117 0.47 12.95 -8.95
N LEU A 118 -0.55 12.09 -8.89
CA LEU A 118 -0.37 10.65 -9.02
C LEU A 118 0.17 10.28 -10.40
N ALA A 119 -0.36 10.86 -11.48
CA ALA A 119 0.15 10.63 -12.82
C ALA A 119 1.61 11.07 -12.98
N ALA A 120 2.01 12.22 -12.42
CA ALA A 120 3.40 12.67 -12.49
C ALA A 120 4.37 11.78 -11.67
N ALA A 121 3.90 11.20 -10.56
CA ALA A 121 4.74 10.38 -9.69
C ALA A 121 4.78 8.90 -10.09
N ALA A 122 3.78 8.40 -10.82
CA ALA A 122 3.64 6.98 -11.12
C ALA A 122 4.79 6.39 -11.96
N PRO A 123 5.32 7.07 -12.99
CA PRO A 123 6.47 6.55 -13.74
C PRO A 123 7.72 6.43 -12.88
N LEU A 124 7.95 7.35 -11.94
CA LEU A 124 9.08 7.26 -10.99
C LEU A 124 8.90 6.05 -10.07
N LEU A 125 7.69 5.81 -9.55
CA LEU A 125 7.38 4.62 -8.78
C LEU A 125 7.69 3.34 -9.59
N MET A 126 7.20 3.23 -10.83
CA MET A 126 7.48 2.07 -11.69
C MET A 126 8.98 1.90 -11.99
N SER A 127 9.71 3.00 -12.20
CA SER A 127 11.14 2.97 -12.46
C SER A 127 11.91 2.43 -11.26
N LEU A 128 11.60 2.90 -10.05
CA LEU A 128 12.22 2.42 -8.81
C LEU A 128 11.87 0.95 -8.51
N LEU A 129 10.62 0.54 -8.75
CA LEU A 129 10.22 -0.87 -8.61
C LEU A 129 10.95 -1.74 -9.63
N GLY A 130 11.00 -1.32 -10.90
CA GLY A 130 11.63 -2.07 -11.98
C GLY A 130 13.14 -2.18 -11.83
N GLN A 131 13.83 -1.12 -11.41
CA GLN A 131 15.26 -1.18 -11.09
C GLN A 131 15.53 -2.19 -9.99
N LYS A 132 14.74 -2.18 -8.92
CA LYS A 132 14.90 -3.17 -7.85
C LYS A 132 14.58 -4.60 -8.31
N ASP A 133 13.64 -4.77 -9.24
CA ASP A 133 13.31 -6.10 -9.79
C ASP A 133 14.40 -6.65 -10.72
N ASN A 134 15.18 -5.76 -11.35
CA ASN A 134 16.30 -6.10 -12.23
C ASN A 134 17.63 -6.27 -11.49
N ASP A 135 17.76 -5.80 -10.26
CA ASP A 135 18.91 -6.11 -9.42
C ASP A 135 18.85 -7.61 -9.08
N ASP A 136 19.70 -8.43 -9.73
CA ASP A 136 19.81 -9.91 -9.69
C ASP A 136 19.99 -10.55 -8.27
N ASP A 137 19.75 -9.81 -7.19
CA ASP A 137 19.68 -10.34 -5.84
C ASP A 137 18.35 -11.09 -5.64
N ASP A 138 18.37 -12.19 -4.87
CA ASP A 138 17.23 -13.08 -4.54
C ASP A 138 15.96 -12.37 -3.99
N ASP A 139 15.99 -11.05 -3.78
CA ASP A 139 14.91 -10.21 -3.30
C ASP A 139 14.35 -9.28 -4.40
N SER A 140 13.42 -9.81 -5.20
CA SER A 140 12.58 -9.01 -6.10
C SER A 140 11.90 -7.85 -5.36
N ALA A 141 11.65 -6.73 -6.05
CA ALA A 141 10.94 -5.58 -5.47
C ALA A 141 9.58 -6.00 -4.88
N LEU A 142 8.95 -6.95 -5.56
CA LEU A 142 7.68 -7.55 -5.17
C LEU A 142 7.79 -8.44 -3.93
N GLY A 143 8.85 -9.25 -3.83
CA GLY A 143 9.17 -10.02 -2.62
C GLY A 143 9.37 -9.12 -1.41
N ALA A 144 10.07 -8.00 -1.57
CA ALA A 144 10.27 -7.01 -0.52
C ALA A 144 8.95 -6.30 -0.11
N ILE A 145 8.10 -5.94 -1.08
CA ILE A 145 6.76 -5.39 -0.80
C ILE A 145 5.90 -6.41 -0.04
N ALA A 146 5.88 -7.67 -0.48
CA ALA A 146 5.16 -8.74 0.17
C ALA A 146 5.67 -8.99 1.61
N ALA A 147 6.98 -9.07 1.80
CA ALA A 147 7.60 -9.24 3.11
C ALA A 147 7.34 -8.04 4.04
N SER A 148 7.37 -6.81 3.52
CA SER A 148 7.05 -5.62 4.31
C SER A 148 5.57 -5.56 4.69
N LEU A 149 4.66 -5.96 3.80
CA LEU A 149 3.23 -6.05 4.12
C LEU A 149 2.97 -7.13 5.17
N ILE A 150 3.65 -8.28 5.10
CA ILE A 150 3.58 -9.34 6.11
C ILE A 150 4.20 -8.91 7.45
N LYS A 151 5.20 -8.02 7.46
CA LYS A 151 5.71 -7.43 8.71
C LYS A 151 4.72 -6.42 9.32
N ASN A 152 3.89 -5.78 8.50
CA ASN A 152 2.94 -4.76 8.95
C ASN A 152 1.53 -5.33 9.22
N VAL A 153 1.23 -6.51 8.69
CA VAL A 153 0.08 -7.34 9.04
C VAL A 153 0.63 -8.42 9.95
N ASP A 154 0.49 -8.30 11.27
CA ASP A 154 0.96 -9.33 12.19
C ASP A 154 0.17 -10.63 11.94
N VAL A 155 0.67 -11.45 11.01
CA VAL A 155 0.07 -12.73 10.63
C VAL A 155 0.07 -13.67 11.84
N GLY A 156 0.94 -13.43 12.82
CA GLY A 156 0.93 -14.10 14.12
C GLY A 156 -0.37 -13.87 14.90
N ASP A 157 -0.92 -12.66 14.86
CA ASP A 157 -2.20 -12.34 15.52
C ASP A 157 -3.41 -12.84 14.71
N ILE A 158 -3.34 -12.80 13.38
CA ILE A 158 -4.46 -13.24 12.52
C ILE A 158 -4.56 -14.76 12.46
N ILE A 159 -3.44 -15.47 12.28
CA ILE A 159 -3.41 -16.93 12.32
C ILE A 159 -3.48 -17.43 13.77
N GLY A 160 -2.92 -16.72 14.76
CA GLY A 160 -3.13 -17.02 16.17
C GLY A 160 -4.61 -16.89 16.59
N GLY A 161 -5.33 -15.92 16.04
CA GLY A 161 -6.77 -15.74 16.28
C GLY A 161 -7.66 -16.73 15.53
N LEU A 162 -7.29 -17.12 14.29
CA LEU A 162 -8.07 -18.04 13.45
C LEU A 162 -7.75 -19.52 13.75
N LEU A 163 -6.48 -19.85 13.99
CA LEU A 163 -5.96 -21.21 14.23
C LEU A 163 -5.77 -21.52 15.73
N GLY A 164 -6.04 -20.56 16.62
CA GLY A 164 -6.09 -20.76 18.08
C GLY A 164 -7.51 -20.86 18.66
N GLY A 165 -8.54 -20.61 17.86
CA GLY A 165 -9.93 -20.48 18.32
C GLY A 165 -10.68 -21.79 18.56
N THR A 166 -10.12 -22.95 18.22
CA THR A 166 -10.83 -24.23 18.36
C THR A 166 -10.00 -25.25 19.15
N SER A 167 -10.42 -25.46 20.40
CA SER A 167 -10.20 -26.64 21.25
C SER A 167 -9.15 -26.51 22.37
N SER A 168 -9.60 -26.05 23.55
CA SER A 168 -9.53 -26.92 24.74
C SER A 168 -10.47 -26.47 25.86
N LYS A 169 -11.67 -27.04 25.85
CA LYS A 169 -12.52 -27.23 27.03
C LYS A 169 -12.25 -28.63 27.57
N LYS A 170 -11.44 -28.76 28.65
CA LYS A 170 -11.47 -29.87 29.63
C LYS A 170 -10.61 -29.48 30.85
N SER A 171 -11.16 -28.88 31.89
CA SER A 171 -11.75 -29.53 33.09
C SER A 171 -10.77 -30.33 33.96
N SER A 172 -10.32 -29.68 35.04
CA SER A 172 -9.97 -30.27 36.36
C SER A 172 -10.26 -29.21 37.43
N LYS A 173 -11.51 -29.08 37.90
CA LYS A 173 -11.94 -29.55 39.23
C LYS A 173 -11.11 -28.97 40.39
N LYS A 174 -11.53 -27.81 40.90
CA LYS A 174 -11.65 -27.58 42.35
C LYS A 174 -13.00 -26.92 42.61
N SER A 175 -13.86 -27.70 43.24
CA SER A 175 -15.16 -27.35 43.78
C SER A 175 -15.00 -26.41 44.98
N ASN A 176 -15.53 -25.20 44.86
CA ASN A 176 -16.35 -24.54 45.88
C ASN A 176 -17.03 -23.34 45.21
N GLY A 177 -18.36 -23.36 45.07
CA GLY A 177 -19.10 -22.18 44.59
C GLY A 177 -20.35 -22.43 43.72
N THR A 178 -20.76 -23.67 43.45
CA THR A 178 -21.98 -23.94 42.66
C THR A 178 -23.29 -23.91 43.46
N ALA A 179 -23.28 -23.35 44.67
CA ALA A 179 -24.47 -23.13 45.48
C ALA A 179 -25.09 -21.73 45.30
N GLU A 180 -24.39 -20.77 44.67
CA GLU A 180 -24.86 -19.37 44.62
C GLU A 180 -25.70 -19.04 43.38
N ILE A 181 -25.44 -19.67 42.23
CA ILE A 181 -26.05 -19.24 40.96
C ILE A 181 -27.52 -19.69 40.83
N ILE A 182 -27.92 -20.77 41.51
CA ILE A 182 -29.33 -21.23 41.53
C ILE A 182 -30.17 -20.43 42.54
N GLY A 183 -29.55 -19.86 43.58
CA GLY A 183 -30.23 -19.01 44.55
C GLY A 183 -30.62 -17.64 43.97
N ASP A 184 -29.76 -17.07 43.12
CA ASP A 184 -29.95 -15.73 42.56
C ASP A 184 -31.06 -15.68 41.49
N LEU A 185 -31.20 -16.75 40.71
CA LEU A 185 -32.26 -16.85 39.69
C LEU A 185 -33.63 -17.16 40.31
N LEU A 186 -33.69 -17.90 41.42
CA LEU A 186 -34.93 -18.27 42.10
C LEU A 186 -35.47 -17.16 43.04
N GLY A 187 -34.62 -16.24 43.49
CA GLY A 187 -35.00 -15.07 44.28
C GLY A 187 -35.65 -13.93 43.47
N SER A 188 -35.39 -13.88 42.16
CA SER A 188 -35.96 -12.87 41.24
C SER A 188 -37.40 -13.20 40.79
N LEU A 189 -37.92 -14.39 41.08
CA LEU A 189 -39.25 -14.85 40.64
C LEU A 189 -40.30 -14.84 41.76
N LEU A 190 -39.93 -14.42 42.97
CA LEU A 190 -40.77 -14.39 44.17
C LEU A 190 -40.82 -13.02 44.85
N LYS A 191 -40.49 -11.94 44.12
CA LYS A 191 -40.70 -10.54 44.54
C LYS A 191 -41.41 -9.74 43.48
#